data_AF-A0A936LZW3-F1
#
_entry.id   AF-A0A936LZW3-F1
#
_cell.length_a   1.000
_cell.length_b   1.000
_cell.length_c   1.000
_cell.angle_alpha   90.00
_cell.angle_beta   90.00
_cell.angle_gamma   90.00
#
_symmetry.space_group_name_H-M   'P 1'
#
loop_
_entity.id
_entity.type
_entity.pdbx_description
1 polymer ?
#
loop_
_entity_poly.entity_id
_entity_poly.type
_entity_poly.pdbx_seq_one_letter_code
_entity_poly.pdbx_strand_id
1 'polypeptide(L)'
;MIAWGCSLLDTNMHSLCFAERARDVLITGRHRGLTSDDKDWSVVRCDPIRIQDRAWIGFGSIILPGVTIGEGCIVGAGSVVDRDTPAWTIVAGNRARVVRELTARERGATPGARATLVNSALPAVNG
;
A
#
# COMPACT_ATOMS: atom_id res chain seq x y z
N MET A 1 5.03 9.32 -4.65
CA MET A 1 5.22 10.41 -3.68
C MET A 1 4.52 10.07 -2.37
N ILE A 2 5.17 10.26 -1.23
CA ILE A 2 4.60 9.98 0.10
C ILE A 2 4.64 11.28 0.89
N ALA A 3 3.47 11.75 1.34
CA ALA A 3 3.35 12.97 2.14
C ALA A 3 3.81 12.74 3.58
N TRP A 4 3.92 13.82 4.35
CA TRP A 4 4.38 13.75 5.73
C TRP A 4 3.39 12.98 6.64
N GLY A 5 3.96 12.31 7.64
CA GLY A 5 3.19 11.62 8.69
C GLY A 5 2.51 10.32 8.26
N CYS A 6 2.87 9.75 7.11
CA CYS A 6 2.32 8.46 6.68
C CYS A 6 2.95 7.29 7.45
N SER A 7 2.14 6.30 7.79
CA SER A 7 2.56 5.05 8.42
C SER A 7 2.41 3.90 7.44
N LEU A 8 3.52 3.26 7.08
CA LEU A 8 3.54 2.08 6.22
C LEU A 8 4.00 0.90 7.07
N LEU A 9 3.09 -0.03 7.35
CA LEU A 9 3.37 -1.21 8.16
C LEU A 9 3.13 -2.46 7.33
N ASP A 10 4.21 -3.12 6.94
CA ASP A 10 4.18 -4.42 6.26
C ASP A 10 3.97 -5.59 7.22
N THR A 11 3.94 -5.33 8.53
CA THR A 11 3.70 -6.31 9.59
C THR A 11 2.58 -5.87 10.54
N ASN A 12 1.86 -6.84 11.09
CA ASN A 12 0.92 -6.62 12.19
C ASN A 12 1.60 -6.54 13.57
N MET A 13 2.92 -6.68 13.63
CA MET A 13 3.76 -6.69 14.84
C MET A 13 3.46 -7.80 15.85
N HIS A 14 2.31 -8.44 15.82
CA HIS A 14 1.90 -9.47 16.76
C HIS A 14 1.02 -10.50 16.05
N SER A 15 1.03 -11.73 16.55
CA SER A 15 0.07 -12.74 16.08
C SER A 15 -1.37 -12.31 16.35
N LEU A 16 -2.34 -12.84 15.62
CA LEU A 16 -3.76 -12.68 15.97
C LEU A 16 -4.18 -13.65 17.09
N CYS A 17 -3.45 -14.76 17.26
CA CYS A 17 -3.68 -15.72 18.34
C CYS A 17 -3.37 -15.09 19.70
N PHE A 18 -4.30 -15.21 20.65
CA PHE A 18 -4.14 -14.61 21.98
C PHE A 18 -2.95 -15.19 22.75
N ALA A 19 -2.76 -16.52 22.74
CA ALA A 19 -1.71 -17.18 23.50
C ALA A 19 -0.31 -16.74 23.03
N GLU A 20 -0.12 -16.60 21.72
CA GLU A 20 1.11 -16.10 21.11
C GLU A 20 1.35 -14.64 21.47
N ARG A 21 0.33 -13.78 21.38
CA ARG A 21 0.42 -12.37 21.82
C ARG A 21 0.73 -12.20 23.30
N ALA A 22 0.11 -13.00 24.16
CA ALA A 22 0.37 -12.95 25.59
C ALA A 22 1.83 -13.29 25.90
N ARG A 23 2.42 -14.24 25.15
CA ARG A 23 3.84 -14.54 25.21
C ARG A 23 4.69 -13.35 24.74
N ASP A 24 4.34 -12.72 23.62
CA ASP A 24 5.05 -11.54 23.11
C ASP A 24 5.14 -10.41 24.15
N VAL A 25 4.06 -10.16 24.91
CA VAL A 25 4.04 -9.13 25.96
C VAL A 25 5.04 -9.45 27.09
N LEU A 26 5.15 -10.72 27.48
CA LEU A 26 6.12 -11.13 28.50
C LEU A 26 7.57 -10.95 28.01
N ILE A 27 7.81 -11.28 26.75
CA ILE A 27 9.12 -11.13 26.09
C ILE A 27 9.49 -9.63 25.98
N THR A 28 8.59 -8.83 25.41
CA THR A 28 8.82 -7.39 25.18
C THR A 28 8.85 -6.56 26.46
N GLY A 29 8.19 -7.00 27.53
CA GLY A 29 8.23 -6.38 28.86
C GLY A 29 9.55 -6.60 29.62
N ARG A 30 10.55 -7.25 29.01
CA ARG A 30 11.82 -7.66 29.66
C ARG A 30 11.62 -8.48 30.94
N HIS A 31 10.49 -9.19 31.04
CA HIS A 31 10.29 -10.09 32.17
C HIS A 31 11.30 -11.24 32.07
N ARG A 32 11.98 -11.53 33.19
CA ARG A 32 12.92 -12.66 33.32
C ARG A 32 14.13 -12.61 32.38
N GLY A 33 14.55 -11.41 31.95
CA GLY A 33 15.76 -11.22 31.14
C GLY A 33 15.56 -11.47 29.64
N LEU A 34 14.32 -11.65 29.18
CA LEU A 34 14.01 -11.80 27.76
C LEU A 34 14.15 -10.47 27.00
N THR A 35 14.47 -10.55 25.72
CA THR A 35 14.58 -9.41 24.79
C THR A 35 13.70 -9.62 23.56
N SER A 36 13.57 -8.61 22.72
CA SER A 36 12.87 -8.72 21.43
C SER A 36 13.44 -9.80 20.50
N ASP A 37 14.67 -10.26 20.73
CA ASP A 37 15.31 -11.33 19.96
C ASP A 37 14.74 -12.72 20.31
N ASP A 38 14.16 -12.87 21.50
CA ASP A 38 13.50 -14.11 21.94
C ASP A 38 12.08 -14.28 21.35
N LYS A 39 11.62 -13.28 20.60
CA LYS A 39 10.29 -13.28 20.01
C LYS A 39 10.23 -14.20 18.79
N ASP A 40 9.21 -15.04 18.75
CA ASP A 40 8.90 -15.84 17.57
C ASP A 40 8.23 -14.96 16.50
N TRP A 41 9.02 -14.54 15.51
CA TRP A 41 8.51 -13.77 14.38
C TRP A 41 7.81 -14.62 13.32
N SER A 42 7.93 -15.96 13.36
CA SER A 42 7.31 -16.85 12.37
C SER A 42 5.79 -16.88 12.46
N VAL A 43 5.23 -16.53 13.62
CA VAL A 43 3.78 -16.43 13.86
C VAL A 43 3.22 -15.03 13.59
N VAL A 44 4.06 -14.08 13.17
CA VAL A 44 3.65 -12.70 12.89
C VAL A 44 3.48 -12.52 11.38
N ARG A 45 2.27 -12.09 10.96
CA ARG A 45 2.01 -11.75 9.56
C ARG A 45 2.93 -10.62 9.10
N CYS A 46 3.69 -10.87 8.04
CA CYS A 46 4.52 -9.90 7.35
C CYS A 46 4.30 -10.04 5.84
N ASP A 47 3.66 -9.06 5.22
CA ASP A 47 3.37 -9.04 3.79
C ASP A 47 3.84 -7.70 3.18
N PRO A 48 4.65 -7.71 2.11
CA PRO A 48 5.25 -6.50 1.58
C PRO A 48 4.21 -5.53 1.00
N ILE A 49 4.39 -4.25 1.30
CA ILE A 49 3.65 -3.14 0.69
C ILE A 49 4.32 -2.78 -0.64
N ARG A 50 3.53 -2.68 -1.72
CA ARG A 50 4.00 -2.28 -3.05
C ARG A 50 3.42 -0.93 -3.42
N ILE A 51 4.26 0.02 -3.81
CA ILE A 51 3.82 1.34 -4.27
C ILE A 51 4.23 1.47 -5.73
N GLN A 52 3.26 1.53 -6.63
CA GLN A 52 3.51 1.66 -8.06
C GLN A 52 3.85 3.10 -8.46
N ASP A 53 4.35 3.25 -9.69
CA ASP A 53 4.76 4.54 -10.23
C ASP A 53 3.64 5.58 -10.16
N ARG A 54 4.02 6.85 -10.00
CA ARG A 54 3.10 8.01 -9.97
C ARG A 54 2.06 8.00 -8.84
N ALA A 55 2.04 6.98 -7.98
CA ALA A 55 1.16 6.96 -6.82
C ALA A 55 1.48 8.12 -5.87
N TRP A 56 0.44 8.68 -5.24
CA TRP A 56 0.55 9.71 -4.23
C TRP A 56 -0.18 9.31 -2.95
N ILE A 57 0.56 9.20 -1.86
CA ILE A 57 0.01 8.92 -0.54
C ILE A 57 -0.14 10.24 0.23
N GLY A 58 -1.38 10.62 0.55
CA GLY A 58 -1.71 11.85 1.25
C GLY A 58 -1.35 11.84 2.74
N PHE A 59 -1.26 13.03 3.34
CA PHE A 59 -0.78 13.23 4.71
C PHE A 59 -1.46 12.33 5.74
N GLY A 60 -0.68 11.77 6.67
CA GLY A 60 -1.24 10.99 7.78
C GLY A 60 -1.91 9.67 7.38
N SER A 61 -1.70 9.18 6.15
CA SER A 61 -2.32 7.92 5.71
C SER A 61 -1.62 6.71 6.34
N ILE A 62 -2.39 5.65 6.60
CA ILE A 62 -1.93 4.37 7.13
C ILE A 62 -2.12 3.30 6.05
N ILE A 63 -1.03 2.63 5.66
CA ILE A 63 -1.03 1.53 4.70
C ILE A 63 -0.74 0.23 5.44
N LEU A 64 -1.63 -0.75 5.30
CA LEU A 64 -1.57 -2.03 6.02
C LEU A 64 -0.80 -3.12 5.25
N PRO A 65 -0.43 -4.24 5.90
CA PRO A 65 0.36 -5.31 5.31
C PRO A 65 -0.23 -5.89 4.02
N GLY A 66 0.64 -6.10 3.03
CA GLY A 66 0.33 -6.77 1.77
C GLY A 66 -0.38 -5.91 0.73
N VAL A 67 -0.60 -4.63 1.00
CA VAL A 67 -1.31 -3.72 0.09
C VAL A 67 -0.42 -3.30 -1.08
N THR A 68 -0.99 -3.35 -2.28
CA THR A 68 -0.47 -2.71 -3.48
C THR A 68 -1.21 -1.41 -3.75
N ILE A 69 -0.49 -0.28 -3.74
CA ILE A 69 -0.98 1.01 -4.20
C ILE A 69 -0.79 1.09 -5.71
N GLY A 70 -1.90 1.10 -6.46
CA GLY A 70 -1.92 1.09 -7.91
C GLY A 70 -1.26 2.32 -8.56
N GLU A 71 -0.82 2.17 -9.80
CA GLU A 71 -0.14 3.21 -10.56
C GLU A 71 -0.97 4.49 -10.63
N GLY A 72 -0.37 5.64 -10.30
CA GLY A 72 -1.06 6.92 -10.32
C GLY A 72 -2.21 7.06 -9.32
N CYS A 73 -2.42 6.08 -8.42
CA CYS A 73 -3.45 6.16 -7.39
C CYS A 73 -3.13 7.28 -6.39
N ILE A 74 -4.15 8.05 -6.02
CA ILE A 74 -4.06 9.07 -4.98
C ILE A 74 -4.80 8.57 -3.74
N VAL A 75 -4.08 8.40 -2.63
CA VAL A 75 -4.65 8.12 -1.31
C VAL A 75 -4.92 9.46 -0.62
N GLY A 76 -6.18 9.73 -0.29
CA GLY A 76 -6.58 10.92 0.46
C GLY A 76 -5.98 10.96 1.86
N ALA A 77 -5.81 12.16 2.42
CA ALA A 77 -5.23 12.34 3.76
C ALA A 77 -6.01 11.57 4.85
N GLY A 78 -5.28 11.05 5.84
CA GLY A 78 -5.83 10.32 6.98
C GLY A 78 -6.51 8.99 6.64
N SER A 79 -6.28 8.45 5.45
CA SER A 79 -6.93 7.20 5.01
C SER A 79 -6.28 5.97 5.62
N VAL A 80 -7.07 4.93 5.88
CA VAL A 80 -6.58 3.59 6.26
C VAL A 80 -6.81 2.64 5.10
N VAL A 81 -5.72 2.24 4.45
CA VAL A 81 -5.74 1.39 3.26
C VAL A 81 -5.46 -0.05 3.66
N ASP A 82 -6.49 -0.90 3.54
CA ASP A 82 -6.51 -2.29 3.98
C ASP A 82 -6.51 -3.31 2.84
N ARG A 83 -6.52 -2.83 1.59
CA ARG A 83 -6.64 -3.62 0.36
C ARG A 83 -5.98 -2.88 -0.79
N ASP A 84 -5.66 -3.62 -1.85
CA ASP A 84 -5.08 -3.05 -3.07
C ASP A 84 -5.95 -1.93 -3.64
N THR A 85 -5.29 -0.90 -4.16
CA THR A 85 -5.96 0.25 -4.79
C THR A 85 -5.86 0.15 -6.31
N PRO A 86 -6.95 0.43 -7.05
CA PRO A 86 -6.89 0.45 -8.51
C PRO A 86 -6.04 1.60 -9.04
N ALA A 87 -5.38 1.38 -10.18
CA ALA A 87 -4.62 2.42 -10.87
C ALA A 87 -5.49 3.62 -11.24
N TRP A 88 -4.89 4.82 -11.20
CA TRP A 88 -5.51 6.08 -11.61
C TRP A 88 -6.83 6.41 -10.91
N THR A 89 -6.98 5.98 -9.66
CA THR A 89 -8.14 6.30 -8.81
C THR A 89 -7.74 7.17 -7.63
N ILE A 90 -8.72 7.91 -7.11
CA ILE A 90 -8.62 8.54 -5.78
C ILE A 90 -9.33 7.62 -4.80
N VAL A 91 -8.63 7.19 -3.76
CA VAL A 91 -9.20 6.44 -2.63
C VAL A 91 -9.14 7.28 -1.35
N ALA A 92 -10.15 7.18 -0.49
CA ALA A 92 -10.15 7.90 0.79
C ALA A 92 -10.96 7.19 1.87
N GLY A 93 -10.67 7.50 3.14
CA GLY A 93 -11.46 7.11 4.31
C GLY A 93 -10.85 5.98 5.14
N ASN A 94 -11.59 5.54 6.16
CA ASN A 94 -11.23 4.42 7.04
C ASN A 94 -12.46 3.49 7.19
N ARG A 95 -12.55 2.36 6.46
CA ARG A 95 -11.58 1.83 5.46
C ARG A 95 -11.61 2.62 4.15
N ALA A 96 -10.46 2.75 3.49
CA ALA A 96 -10.35 3.47 2.23
C ALA A 96 -11.24 2.86 1.13
N ARG A 97 -11.95 3.69 0.38
CA ARG A 97 -12.80 3.31 -0.76
C ARG A 97 -12.51 4.21 -1.95
N VAL A 98 -12.73 3.70 -3.16
CA VAL A 98 -12.65 4.50 -4.38
C VAL A 98 -13.69 5.62 -4.29
N VAL A 99 -13.21 6.86 -4.37
CA VAL A 99 -14.04 8.07 -4.44
C VAL A 99 -14.42 8.35 -5.89
N ARG A 100 -13.43 8.31 -6.78
CA ARG A 100 -13.59 8.46 -8.24
C ARG A 100 -12.32 8.07 -8.99
N GLU A 101 -12.43 7.98 -10.31
CA GLU A 101 -11.27 7.92 -11.20
C GLU A 101 -10.66 9.30 -11.46
N LEU A 102 -9.38 9.31 -11.81
CA LEU A 102 -8.69 10.49 -12.34
C LEU A 102 -9.08 10.73 -13.80
N THR A 103 -9.34 11.99 -14.12
CA THR A 103 -9.56 12.47 -15.49
C THR A 103 -8.27 12.38 -16.31
N ALA A 104 -8.38 12.40 -17.65
CA ALA A 104 -7.21 12.37 -18.54
C ALA A 104 -6.18 13.47 -18.21
N ARG A 105 -6.65 14.68 -17.89
CA ARG A 105 -5.80 15.81 -17.50
C ARG A 105 -5.04 15.52 -16.20
N GLU A 106 -5.70 14.97 -15.18
CA GLU A 106 -5.08 14.64 -13.90
C GLU A 106 -4.04 13.50 -14.01
N ARG A 107 -4.19 12.60 -15.00
CA ARG A 107 -3.19 11.59 -15.34
C ARG A 107 -1.97 12.17 -16.08
N GLY A 108 -1.99 13.44 -16.45
CA GLY A 108 -0.92 14.12 -17.18
C GLY A 108 -1.09 14.13 -18.70
N ALA A 109 -2.25 13.74 -19.24
CA ALA A 109 -2.51 13.89 -20.68
C ALA A 109 -2.58 15.38 -21.05
N THR A 110 -1.75 15.80 -22.01
CA THR A 110 -1.71 17.19 -22.48
C THR A 110 -3.01 17.51 -23.25
N PRO A 111 -3.72 18.61 -22.95
CA PRO A 111 -4.83 19.05 -23.77
C PRO A 111 -4.35 19.28 -25.20
N GLY A 112 -4.84 18.50 -26.17
CA GLY A 112 -4.48 18.64 -27.59
C GLY A 112 -3.51 17.60 -28.15
N ALA A 113 -2.95 16.69 -27.33
CA ALA A 113 -2.33 15.48 -27.87
C ALA A 113 -3.45 14.61 -28.44
N ARG A 114 -3.63 14.64 -29.78
CA ARG A 114 -4.51 13.70 -30.48
C ARG A 114 -4.19 12.30 -29.96
N ALA A 115 -5.22 11.54 -29.59
CA ALA A 115 -5.09 10.12 -29.33
C ALA A 115 -4.60 9.45 -30.62
N THR A 116 -3.29 9.39 -30.82
CA THR A 116 -2.71 8.49 -31.80
C THR A 116 -3.00 7.11 -31.23
N LEU A 117 -4.04 6.48 -31.74
CA LEU A 117 -4.27 5.05 -31.63
C LEU A 117 -2.92 4.40 -31.97
N VAL A 118 -2.21 3.94 -30.95
CA VAL A 118 -1.12 2.98 -31.15
C VAL A 118 -1.85 1.70 -31.55
N ASN A 119 -2.16 1.60 -32.84
CA ASN A 119 -2.39 0.32 -33.47
C ASN A 119 -1.04 -0.38 -33.48
N SER A 120 -0.69 -1.05 -32.38
CA SER A 120 0.40 -2.01 -32.37
C SER A 120 -0.09 -3.23 -33.15
N ALA A 121 -0.12 -3.10 -34.48
CA ALA A 121 0.02 -4.24 -35.35
C ALA A 121 1.34 -4.93 -34.98
N LEU A 122 1.24 -6.19 -34.60
CA LEU A 122 2.37 -7.10 -34.40
C LEU A 122 3.32 -6.97 -35.61
N PRO A 123 4.65 -6.86 -35.41
CA PRO A 123 5.57 -7.05 -36.53
C PRO A 123 5.45 -8.50 -37.00
N ALA A 124 5.17 -8.68 -38.28
CA ALA A 124 5.29 -9.97 -38.94
C ALA A 124 6.71 -10.50 -38.71
N VAL A 125 6.80 -11.66 -38.05
CA VAL A 125 8.05 -12.40 -37.92
C VAL A 125 8.31 -13.03 -39.29
N ASN A 126 9.29 -12.47 -40.02
CA ASN A 126 9.89 -13.17 -41.16
C ASN A 126 11.03 -14.02 -40.61
N GLY A 127 10.88 -15.34 -40.70
CA GLY A 127 11.87 -16.36 -40.33
C GLY A 127 11.29 -17.74 -40.53
#